data_AF-A0A0M2UZP6-F1
#
_entry.id   AF-A0A0M2UZP6-F1
#
_cell.length_a   1.000
_cell.length_b   1.000
_cell.length_c   1.000
_cell.angle_alpha   90.00
_cell.angle_beta   90.00
_cell.angle_gamma   90.00
#
_symmetry.space_group_name_H-M   'P 1'
#
loop_
_entity.id
_entity.type
_entity.pdbx_description
1 polymer ?
#
loop_
_entity_poly.entity_id
_entity_poly.type
_entity_poly.pdbx_seq_one_letter_code
_entity_poly.pdbx_strand_id
1 'polypeptide(L)'
;MRIPGEEANLFYKLIWGLQFYVNQQHQILPNIKSANEYAELPMSEKLEVRDALWKNPNLIDVYVEKNPDSLSTQELDIVSKWKRFVAGGFQIFRYLKNYTIFINENSQVYGVLGLYDNLEDLFPGRPLPMMVAAVLLPFKGKIVYDGVLKGYNISFGGSIRSGLNEKYMAAKQNDRIITTLEPELRHRYKPGINRSPAKTGSQW
;
A
#
# COMPACT_ATOMS: atom_id res chain seq x y z
N MET A 1 -6.09 -4.39 10.51
CA MET A 1 -4.61 -4.58 10.49
C MET A 1 -3.91 -3.38 9.85
N ARG A 2 -2.86 -2.88 10.50
CA ARG A 2 -2.16 -1.64 10.13
C ARG A 2 -0.70 -1.66 10.56
N ILE A 3 0.11 -0.75 10.02
CA ILE A 3 1.48 -0.53 10.48
C ILE A 3 1.49 0.13 11.89
N PRO A 4 2.61 0.05 12.64
CA PRO A 4 2.77 0.79 13.90
C PRO A 4 2.59 2.30 13.72
N GLY A 5 2.15 3.00 14.76
CA GLY A 5 1.89 4.45 14.70
C GLY A 5 3.11 5.27 14.30
N GLU A 6 4.30 4.93 14.80
CA GLU A 6 5.56 5.58 14.41
C GLU A 6 5.88 5.40 12.91
N GLU A 7 5.57 4.22 12.37
CA GLU A 7 5.72 3.93 10.94
C GLU A 7 4.70 4.72 10.11
N ALA A 8 3.48 4.91 10.61
CA ALA A 8 2.48 5.78 9.97
C ALA A 8 2.89 7.25 10.01
N ASN A 9 3.41 7.74 11.14
CA ASN A 9 3.95 9.11 11.26
C ASN A 9 5.05 9.35 10.22
N LEU A 10 5.98 8.40 10.08
CA LEU A 10 7.04 8.45 9.08
C LEU A 10 6.46 8.47 7.66
N PHE A 11 5.49 7.60 7.37
CA PHE A 11 4.83 7.58 6.06
C PHE A 11 4.23 8.95 5.72
N TYR A 12 3.47 9.55 6.64
CA TYR A 12 2.82 10.84 6.39
C TYR A 12 3.79 12.02 6.29
N LYS A 13 4.86 12.03 7.09
CA LYS A 13 5.96 12.99 6.93
C LYS A 13 6.50 12.97 5.50
N LEU A 14 6.80 11.77 4.99
CA LEU A 14 7.43 11.60 3.68
C LEU A 14 6.46 11.89 2.52
N ILE A 15 5.22 11.39 2.58
CA ILE A 15 4.28 11.55 1.46
C ILE A 15 3.80 13.00 1.35
N TRP A 16 3.63 13.72 2.46
CA TRP A 16 3.24 15.12 2.44
C TRP A 16 4.39 16.04 2.04
N GLY A 17 5.64 15.75 2.42
CA GLY A 17 6.80 16.46 1.88
C GLY A 17 6.91 16.32 0.36
N LEU A 18 6.79 15.08 -0.15
CA LEU A 18 6.78 14.81 -1.59
C LEU A 18 5.61 15.49 -2.31
N GLN A 19 4.38 15.37 -1.79
CA GLN A 19 3.21 16.01 -2.41
C GLN A 19 3.29 17.53 -2.36
N PHE A 20 3.79 18.12 -1.27
CA PHE A 20 4.02 19.56 -1.20
C PHE A 20 5.06 20.01 -2.24
N TYR A 21 6.14 19.25 -2.45
CA TYR A 21 7.09 19.53 -3.53
C TYR A 21 6.42 19.50 -4.92
N VAL A 22 5.58 18.49 -5.19
CA VAL A 22 4.78 18.41 -6.42
C VAL A 22 3.86 19.63 -6.57
N ASN A 23 3.21 20.05 -5.48
CA ASN A 23 2.40 21.26 -5.44
C ASN A 23 3.21 22.49 -5.84
N GLN A 24 4.45 22.63 -5.36
CA GLN A 24 5.33 23.74 -5.75
C GLN A 24 5.71 23.71 -7.23
N GLN A 25 5.93 22.52 -7.82
CA GLN A 25 6.27 22.41 -9.24
C GLN A 25 5.10 22.76 -10.17
N HIS A 26 3.87 22.46 -9.75
CA HIS A 26 2.68 22.62 -10.59
C HIS A 26 1.77 23.79 -10.19
N GLN A 27 2.02 24.44 -9.05
CA GLN A 27 1.22 25.56 -8.52
C GLN A 27 -0.28 25.26 -8.39
N ILE A 28 -0.62 24.02 -8.01
CA ILE A 28 -2.02 23.54 -7.90
C ILE A 28 -2.76 24.27 -6.76
N LEU A 29 -2.11 24.36 -5.60
CA LEU A 29 -2.57 25.06 -4.40
C LEU A 29 -1.57 26.20 -4.10
N PRO A 30 -1.66 27.34 -4.81
CA PRO A 30 -0.64 28.39 -4.78
C PRO A 30 -0.56 29.12 -3.43
N ASN A 31 -1.62 29.05 -2.62
CA ASN A 31 -1.68 29.70 -1.31
C ASN A 31 -0.94 28.92 -0.22
N ILE A 32 -0.61 27.65 -0.46
CA ILE A 32 0.05 26.78 0.52
C ILE A 32 1.56 26.99 0.43
N LYS A 33 2.17 27.41 1.54
CA LYS A 33 3.57 27.86 1.56
C LYS A 33 4.51 26.90 2.29
N SER A 34 3.99 25.92 3.01
CA SER A 34 4.80 24.95 3.74
C SER A 34 4.20 23.53 3.70
N ALA A 35 5.05 22.53 3.94
CA ALA A 35 4.62 21.14 4.09
C ALA A 35 3.69 20.94 5.31
N ASN A 36 3.83 21.76 6.36
CA ASN A 36 2.96 21.74 7.53
C ASN A 36 1.56 22.25 7.19
N GLU A 37 1.44 23.40 6.51
CA GLU A 37 0.15 23.88 6.00
C GLU A 37 -0.49 22.85 5.06
N TYR A 38 0.32 22.25 4.18
CA TYR A 38 -0.16 21.20 3.30
C TYR A 38 -0.69 19.99 4.09
N ALA A 39 0.03 19.55 5.14
CA ALA A 39 -0.37 18.44 5.99
C ALA A 39 -1.73 18.64 6.66
N GLU A 40 -2.07 19.87 7.04
CA GLU A 40 -3.34 20.22 7.71
C GLU A 40 -4.54 20.25 6.75
N LEU A 41 -4.32 20.29 5.43
CA LEU A 41 -5.41 20.32 4.47
C LEU A 41 -6.27 19.04 4.53
N PRO A 42 -7.58 19.17 4.30
CA PRO A 42 -8.45 18.01 4.16
C PRO A 42 -8.03 17.18 2.93
N MET A 43 -8.20 15.86 3.02
CA MET A 43 -7.79 14.95 1.94
C MET A 43 -8.44 15.28 0.59
N SER A 44 -9.65 15.84 0.59
CA SER A 44 -10.36 16.27 -0.62
C SER A 44 -9.59 17.33 -1.43
N GLU A 45 -8.89 18.24 -0.75
CA GLU A 45 -8.10 19.30 -1.40
C GLU A 45 -6.75 18.78 -1.91
N LYS A 46 -6.22 17.72 -1.28
CA LYS A 46 -4.96 17.08 -1.68
C LYS A 46 -5.07 16.23 -2.94
N LEU A 47 -6.28 15.88 -3.38
CA LEU A 47 -6.51 14.92 -4.47
C LEU A 47 -5.83 15.32 -5.79
N GLU A 48 -5.89 16.60 -6.16
CA GLU A 48 -5.31 17.06 -7.41
C GLU A 48 -3.77 16.97 -7.40
N VAL A 49 -3.16 17.34 -6.27
CA VAL A 49 -1.70 17.23 -6.05
C VAL A 49 -1.26 15.76 -6.04
N ARG A 50 -2.01 14.91 -5.34
CA ARG A 50 -1.82 13.46 -5.32
C ARG A 50 -1.87 12.88 -6.74
N ASP A 51 -2.88 13.24 -7.52
CA ASP A 51 -3.05 12.72 -8.88
C ASP A 51 -1.94 13.22 -9.81
N ALA A 52 -1.47 14.46 -9.64
CA ALA A 52 -0.32 14.98 -10.37
C ALA A 52 0.97 14.19 -10.07
N LEU A 53 1.20 13.82 -8.81
CA LEU A 53 2.34 12.96 -8.42
C LEU A 53 2.31 11.62 -9.16
N TRP A 54 1.18 10.91 -9.11
CA TRP A 54 1.10 9.56 -9.70
C TRP A 54 1.03 9.55 -11.23
N LYS A 55 0.62 10.66 -11.85
CA LYS A 55 0.72 10.85 -13.31
C LYS A 55 2.17 11.12 -13.77
N ASN A 56 2.99 11.73 -12.91
CA ASN A 56 4.37 12.13 -13.23
C ASN A 56 5.38 11.56 -12.21
N PRO A 57 5.57 10.23 -12.14
CA PRO A 57 6.42 9.61 -11.12
C PRO A 57 7.91 9.99 -11.19
N ASN A 58 8.37 10.58 -12.30
CA ASN A 58 9.73 11.15 -12.41
C ASN A 58 9.98 12.27 -11.39
N LEU A 59 8.93 12.93 -10.88
CA LEU A 59 9.06 13.93 -9.82
C LEU A 59 9.60 13.34 -8.51
N ILE A 60 9.45 12.03 -8.30
CA ILE A 60 10.04 11.32 -7.15
C ILE A 60 11.56 11.35 -7.25
N ASP A 61 12.14 11.09 -8.43
CA ASP A 61 13.60 11.11 -8.63
C ASP A 61 14.15 12.52 -8.38
N VAL A 62 13.49 13.53 -8.95
CA VAL A 62 13.90 14.93 -8.78
C VAL A 62 13.81 15.37 -7.32
N TYR A 63 12.76 14.94 -6.60
CA TYR A 63 12.61 15.22 -5.17
C TYR A 63 13.72 14.55 -4.35
N VAL A 64 14.03 13.29 -4.64
CA VAL A 64 15.10 12.54 -3.96
C VAL A 64 16.47 13.17 -4.22
N GLU A 65 16.74 13.60 -5.45
CA GLU A 65 18.00 14.25 -5.84
C GLU A 65 18.18 15.61 -5.18
N LYS A 66 17.14 16.46 -5.21
CA LYS A 66 17.20 17.81 -4.62
C LYS A 66 17.16 17.79 -3.09
N ASN A 67 16.51 16.78 -2.52
CA ASN A 67 16.30 16.62 -1.07
C ASN A 67 15.88 17.92 -0.34
N PRO A 68 14.80 18.60 -0.78
CA PRO A 68 14.42 19.90 -0.23
C PRO A 68 14.09 19.88 1.27
N ASP A 69 13.64 18.73 1.78
CA ASP A 69 13.26 18.54 3.19
C ASP A 69 14.42 18.03 4.06
N SER A 70 15.64 17.96 3.51
CA SER A 70 16.85 17.47 4.21
C SER A 70 16.65 16.09 4.84
N LEU A 71 15.97 15.19 4.13
CA LEU A 71 15.71 13.82 4.53
C LEU A 71 17.01 13.01 4.68
N SER A 72 16.99 12.08 5.62
CA SER A 72 18.08 11.10 5.80
C SER A 72 18.16 10.12 4.63
N THR A 73 19.30 9.43 4.48
CA THR A 73 19.48 8.40 3.44
C THR A 73 18.43 7.29 3.52
N GLN A 74 18.01 6.91 4.73
CA GLN A 74 16.97 5.88 4.90
C GLN A 74 15.59 6.38 4.44
N GLU A 75 15.27 7.64 4.70
CA GLU A 75 14.03 8.26 4.25
C GLU A 75 14.00 8.44 2.73
N LEU A 76 15.11 8.88 2.15
CA LEU A 76 15.27 8.98 0.69
C LEU A 76 15.15 7.61 0.01
N ASP A 77 15.71 6.55 0.60
CA ASP A 77 15.54 5.18 0.10
C ASP A 77 14.06 4.77 0.06
N ILE A 78 13.30 5.04 1.13
CA ILE A 78 11.86 4.79 1.18
C ILE A 78 11.14 5.53 0.05
N VAL A 79 11.37 6.84 -0.08
CA VAL A 79 10.68 7.67 -1.09
C VAL A 79 11.04 7.21 -2.51
N SER A 80 12.32 6.92 -2.78
CA SER A 80 12.76 6.46 -4.11
C SER A 80 12.06 5.17 -4.55
N LYS A 81 11.76 4.27 -3.61
CA LYS A 81 11.07 3.00 -3.87
C LYS A 81 9.61 3.20 -4.24
N TRP A 82 8.98 4.32 -3.90
CA TRP A 82 7.58 4.58 -4.27
C TRP A 82 7.34 4.64 -5.77
N LYS A 83 8.38 4.78 -6.60
CA LYS A 83 8.29 4.57 -8.06
C LYS A 83 7.83 3.16 -8.47
N ARG A 84 7.95 2.17 -7.58
CA ARG A 84 7.49 0.79 -7.78
C ARG A 84 6.01 0.62 -7.44
N PHE A 85 5.26 1.71 -7.33
CA PHE A 85 3.84 1.68 -7.00
C PHE A 85 3.03 0.82 -7.97
N VAL A 86 1.90 0.32 -7.48
CA VAL A 86 0.88 -0.32 -8.32
C VAL A 86 -0.41 0.47 -8.16
N ALA A 87 -0.80 1.19 -9.20
CA ALA A 87 -2.05 1.95 -9.25
C ALA A 87 -3.10 1.22 -10.09
N GLY A 88 -4.36 1.31 -9.70
CA GLY A 88 -5.47 0.78 -10.50
C GLY A 88 -6.70 0.41 -9.69
N GLY A 89 -7.58 -0.37 -10.33
CA GLY A 89 -8.75 -0.98 -9.70
C GLY A 89 -8.38 -2.25 -8.94
N PHE A 90 -8.94 -2.40 -7.74
CA PHE A 90 -8.76 -3.56 -6.88
C PHE A 90 -10.09 -4.00 -6.27
N GLN A 91 -10.29 -5.31 -6.16
CA GLN A 91 -11.27 -5.87 -5.25
C GLN A 91 -10.63 -6.11 -3.88
N ILE A 92 -11.10 -5.38 -2.86
CA ILE A 92 -10.88 -5.76 -1.47
C ILE A 92 -11.69 -7.04 -1.26
N PHE A 93 -11.01 -8.17 -1.12
CA PHE A 93 -11.66 -9.49 -1.10
C PHE A 93 -11.87 -10.00 0.32
N ARG A 94 -10.89 -9.79 1.22
CA ARG A 94 -10.93 -10.34 2.58
C ARG A 94 -10.00 -9.58 3.53
N TYR A 95 -10.43 -9.39 4.77
CA TYR A 95 -9.59 -8.96 5.88
C TYR A 95 -8.97 -10.19 6.58
N LEU A 96 -7.64 -10.24 6.69
CA LEU A 96 -6.91 -11.28 7.44
C LEU A 96 -6.19 -10.67 8.64
N LYS A 97 -5.75 -11.51 9.58
CA LYS A 97 -5.01 -11.05 10.78
C LYS A 97 -3.80 -10.17 10.44
N ASN A 98 -3.06 -10.52 9.39
CA ASN A 98 -1.77 -9.88 9.06
C ASN A 98 -1.84 -8.84 7.94
N TYR A 99 -2.86 -8.88 7.07
CA TYR A 99 -3.03 -7.95 5.94
C TYR A 99 -4.43 -8.07 5.34
N THR A 100 -4.84 -7.09 4.55
CA THR A 100 -6.05 -7.15 3.71
C THR A 100 -5.70 -7.65 2.32
N ILE A 101 -6.55 -8.51 1.76
CA ILE A 101 -6.40 -9.04 0.41
C ILE A 101 -6.99 -8.06 -0.60
N PHE A 102 -6.12 -7.55 -1.48
CA PHE A 102 -6.49 -6.79 -2.67
C PHE A 102 -6.22 -7.68 -3.88
N ILE A 103 -7.19 -7.80 -4.77
CA ILE A 103 -7.04 -8.51 -6.05
C ILE A 103 -7.17 -7.47 -7.17
N ASN A 104 -6.22 -7.40 -8.08
CA ASN A 104 -6.32 -6.49 -9.22
C ASN A 104 -6.99 -7.16 -10.43
N GLU A 105 -7.20 -6.38 -11.49
CA GLU A 105 -7.81 -6.84 -12.75
C GLU A 105 -7.02 -7.99 -13.41
N ASN A 106 -5.69 -7.99 -13.24
CA ASN A 106 -4.78 -9.05 -13.71
C ASN A 106 -4.74 -10.28 -12.80
N SER A 107 -5.65 -10.38 -11.82
CA SER A 107 -5.73 -11.48 -10.86
C SER A 107 -4.50 -11.65 -9.96
N GLN A 108 -3.66 -10.61 -9.84
CA GLN A 108 -2.59 -10.57 -8.85
C GLN A 108 -3.18 -10.29 -7.48
N VAL A 109 -2.66 -10.99 -6.47
CA VAL A 109 -3.17 -10.94 -5.09
C VAL A 109 -2.13 -10.26 -4.21
N TYR A 110 -2.53 -9.18 -3.55
CA TYR A 110 -1.68 -8.36 -2.70
C TYR A 110 -2.14 -8.44 -1.24
N GLY A 111 -1.18 -8.52 -0.33
CA GLY A 111 -1.39 -8.31 1.10
C GLY A 111 -1.07 -6.87 1.46
N VAL A 112 -2.10 -6.07 1.76
CA VAL A 112 -2.00 -4.63 2.00
C VAL A 112 -2.29 -4.30 3.47
N LEU A 113 -1.49 -3.41 4.05
CA LEU A 113 -1.69 -2.89 5.41
C LEU A 113 -2.30 -1.49 5.38
N GLY A 114 -3.11 -1.19 6.41
CA GLY A 114 -3.54 0.17 6.70
C GLY A 114 -2.41 1.04 7.28
N LEU A 115 -2.66 2.35 7.33
CA LEU A 115 -1.75 3.36 7.88
C LEU A 115 -2.14 3.65 9.34
N TYR A 116 -2.79 4.79 9.62
CA TYR A 116 -3.40 5.02 10.94
C TYR A 116 -4.63 4.17 11.15
N ASP A 117 -5.52 4.07 10.17
CA ASP A 117 -6.75 3.30 10.29
C ASP A 117 -6.57 1.88 9.77
N ASN A 118 -7.33 0.93 10.32
CA ASN A 118 -7.46 -0.36 9.66
C ASN A 118 -8.29 -0.16 8.38
N LEU A 119 -7.94 -0.89 7.33
CA LEU A 119 -8.66 -0.82 6.05
C LEU A 119 -10.14 -1.24 6.17
N GLU A 120 -10.48 -2.08 7.15
CA GLU A 120 -11.86 -2.49 7.43
C GLU A 120 -12.73 -1.38 8.04
N ASP A 121 -12.11 -0.41 8.71
CA ASP A 121 -12.79 0.70 9.36
C ASP A 121 -13.11 1.83 8.36
N LEU A 122 -12.46 1.85 7.18
CA LEU A 122 -12.62 2.88 6.16
C LEU A 122 -13.98 2.83 5.41
N PHE A 123 -14.62 1.66 5.40
CA PHE A 123 -15.90 1.45 4.71
C PHE A 123 -16.89 0.68 5.59
N PRO A 124 -17.34 1.27 6.71
CA PRO A 124 -18.16 0.59 7.69
C PRO A 124 -19.47 0.09 7.05
N GLY A 125 -19.83 -1.15 7.35
CA GLY A 125 -21.09 -1.77 6.90
C GLY A 125 -21.13 -2.20 5.42
N ARG A 126 -20.08 -1.96 4.62
CA ARG A 126 -20.07 -2.43 3.23
C ARG A 126 -19.62 -3.89 3.14
N PRO A 127 -20.37 -4.76 2.42
CA PRO A 127 -20.00 -6.16 2.28
C PRO A 127 -18.80 -6.33 1.35
N LEU A 128 -18.03 -7.39 1.59
CA LEU A 128 -16.99 -7.85 0.67
C LEU A 128 -17.56 -8.82 -0.39
N PRO A 129 -16.94 -8.91 -1.58
CA PRO A 129 -15.84 -8.07 -2.06
C PRO A 129 -16.30 -6.64 -2.39
N MET A 130 -15.37 -5.68 -2.34
CA MET A 130 -15.62 -4.27 -2.70
C MET A 130 -14.63 -3.79 -3.76
N MET A 131 -15.11 -3.09 -4.78
CA MET A 131 -14.24 -2.43 -5.77
C MET A 131 -13.73 -1.09 -5.22
N VAL A 132 -12.42 -0.87 -5.29
CA VAL A 132 -11.76 0.39 -4.96
C VAL A 132 -10.73 0.75 -6.03
N ALA A 133 -10.49 2.03 -6.25
CA ALA A 133 -9.25 2.49 -6.89
C ALA A 133 -8.26 2.87 -5.79
N ALA A 134 -7.02 2.43 -5.94
CA ALA A 134 -5.96 2.60 -4.95
C ALA A 134 -4.60 2.78 -5.62
N VAL A 135 -3.65 3.32 -4.86
CA VAL A 135 -2.22 3.26 -5.17
C VAL A 135 -1.54 2.48 -4.05
N LEU A 136 -0.92 1.35 -4.40
CA LEU A 136 -0.17 0.50 -3.48
C LEU A 136 1.31 0.87 -3.53
N LEU A 137 1.92 1.06 -2.36
CA LEU A 137 3.30 1.53 -2.22
C LEU A 137 4.17 0.52 -1.45
N PRO A 138 5.43 0.32 -1.84
CA PRO A 138 6.40 -0.33 -0.95
C PRO A 138 6.67 0.56 0.26
N PHE A 139 6.69 -0.05 1.45
CA PHE A 139 7.07 0.65 2.66
C PHE A 139 7.69 -0.33 3.66
N LYS A 140 9.01 -0.23 3.86
CA LYS A 140 9.78 -1.04 4.82
C LYS A 140 9.52 -2.55 4.70
N GLY A 141 9.51 -3.05 3.47
CA GLY A 141 9.26 -4.45 3.14
C GLY A 141 7.81 -4.91 3.15
N LYS A 142 6.87 -4.00 3.37
CA LYS A 142 5.42 -4.24 3.34
C LYS A 142 4.79 -3.51 2.16
N ILE A 143 3.50 -3.75 1.94
CA ILE A 143 2.67 -2.96 1.03
C ILE A 143 1.66 -2.17 1.84
N VAL A 144 1.64 -0.87 1.64
CA VAL A 144 0.61 0.05 2.17
C VAL A 144 -0.13 0.70 1.00
N TYR A 145 -1.23 1.38 1.29
CA TYR A 145 -1.87 2.28 0.34
C TYR A 145 -1.36 3.71 0.54
N ASP A 146 -1.62 4.60 -0.41
CA ASP A 146 -1.13 5.99 -0.38
C ASP A 146 -1.92 6.94 0.54
N GLY A 147 -2.80 6.41 1.38
CA GLY A 147 -3.70 7.20 2.23
C GLY A 147 -5.06 7.50 1.60
N VAL A 148 -5.28 7.16 0.33
CA VAL A 148 -6.57 7.39 -0.35
C VAL A 148 -7.10 6.09 -1.00
N LEU A 149 -8.37 5.78 -0.72
CA LEU A 149 -9.12 4.74 -1.42
C LEU A 149 -10.39 5.33 -1.99
N LYS A 150 -10.61 5.16 -3.30
CA LYS A 150 -11.86 5.55 -3.94
C LYS A 150 -12.75 4.32 -4.11
N GLY A 151 -13.72 4.16 -3.21
CA GLY A 151 -14.69 3.08 -3.29
C GLY A 151 -15.71 3.29 -4.40
N TYR A 152 -16.07 2.22 -5.11
CA TYR A 152 -17.16 2.21 -6.07
C TYR A 152 -18.40 1.57 -5.47
N ASN A 153 -19.59 2.04 -5.86
CA ASN A 153 -20.86 1.43 -5.44
C ASN A 153 -21.24 0.29 -6.42
N ILE A 154 -20.52 -0.82 -6.35
CA ILE A 154 -20.70 -1.98 -7.22
C ILE A 154 -21.01 -3.19 -6.35
N SER A 155 -22.06 -3.93 -6.69
CA SER A 155 -22.39 -5.23 -6.10
C SER A 155 -21.86 -6.37 -6.96
N PHE A 156 -21.34 -7.41 -6.31
CA PHE A 156 -20.81 -8.59 -7.00
C PHE A 156 -21.72 -9.80 -6.79
N GLY A 157 -22.19 -10.38 -7.90
CA GLY A 157 -22.94 -11.63 -7.91
C GLY A 157 -22.09 -12.85 -7.56
N GLY A 158 -22.75 -13.99 -7.31
CA GLY A 158 -22.11 -15.22 -6.80
C GLY A 158 -20.96 -15.74 -7.67
N SER A 159 -21.11 -15.71 -9.00
CA SER A 159 -20.06 -16.18 -9.94
C SER A 159 -18.75 -15.39 -9.79
N ILE A 160 -18.83 -14.05 -9.71
CA ILE A 160 -17.63 -13.22 -9.52
C ILE A 160 -17.00 -13.50 -8.15
N ARG A 161 -17.81 -13.69 -7.11
CA ARG A 161 -17.31 -14.04 -5.77
C ARG A 161 -16.57 -15.38 -5.76
N SER A 162 -17.09 -16.39 -6.46
CA SER A 162 -16.41 -17.70 -6.61
C SER A 162 -15.07 -17.53 -7.31
N GLY A 163 -15.04 -16.82 -8.44
CA GLY A 163 -13.81 -16.58 -9.19
C GLY A 163 -12.75 -15.82 -8.38
N LEU A 164 -13.14 -14.84 -7.56
CA LEU A 164 -12.20 -14.16 -6.66
C LEU A 164 -11.67 -15.09 -5.56
N ASN A 165 -12.52 -15.98 -5.03
CA ASN A 165 -12.09 -16.98 -4.06
C ASN A 165 -11.09 -17.98 -4.66
N GLU A 166 -11.34 -18.47 -5.88
CA GLU A 166 -10.42 -19.35 -6.60
C GLU A 166 -9.07 -18.68 -6.84
N LYS A 167 -9.06 -17.41 -7.30
CA LYS A 167 -7.83 -16.63 -7.49
C LYS A 167 -7.04 -16.48 -6.19
N TYR A 168 -7.72 -16.12 -5.09
CA TYR A 168 -7.10 -16.02 -3.78
C TYR A 168 -6.52 -17.37 -3.31
N MET A 169 -7.29 -18.45 -3.42
CA MET A 169 -6.86 -19.79 -2.99
C MET A 169 -5.67 -20.28 -3.81
N ALA A 170 -5.69 -20.09 -5.13
CA ALA A 170 -4.58 -20.42 -6.01
C ALA A 170 -3.32 -19.59 -5.70
N ALA A 171 -3.46 -18.30 -5.36
CA ALA A 171 -2.32 -17.50 -4.92
C ALA A 171 -1.77 -18.00 -3.58
N LYS A 172 -2.65 -18.28 -2.62
CA LYS A 172 -2.28 -18.76 -1.28
C LYS A 172 -1.59 -20.12 -1.32
N GLN A 173 -2.11 -21.10 -2.07
CA GLN A 173 -1.57 -22.46 -2.14
C GLN A 173 -0.21 -22.53 -2.84
N ASN A 174 0.10 -21.56 -3.68
CA ASN A 174 1.35 -21.51 -4.46
C ASN A 174 2.33 -20.45 -3.93
N ASP A 175 2.09 -19.88 -2.74
CA ASP A 175 2.91 -18.81 -2.15
C ASP A 175 3.10 -17.58 -3.07
N ARG A 176 2.06 -17.24 -3.84
CA ARG A 176 2.03 -16.11 -4.80
C ARG A 176 1.31 -14.87 -4.28
N ILE A 177 1.01 -14.78 -2.98
CA ILE A 177 0.51 -13.53 -2.39
C ILE A 177 1.67 -12.54 -2.34
N ILE A 178 1.50 -11.41 -3.03
CA ILE A 178 2.50 -10.34 -3.07
C ILE A 178 2.36 -9.50 -1.81
N THR A 179 3.29 -9.65 -0.87
CA THR A 179 3.31 -8.88 0.39
C THR A 179 4.39 -7.80 0.42
N THR A 180 5.18 -7.69 -0.66
CA THR A 180 6.19 -6.65 -0.83
C THR A 180 6.38 -6.28 -2.31
N LEU A 181 6.58 -4.99 -2.57
CA LEU A 181 7.00 -4.42 -3.86
C LEU A 181 8.52 -4.16 -3.90
N GLU A 182 9.26 -4.72 -2.94
CA GLU A 182 10.73 -4.71 -2.87
C GLU A 182 11.26 -6.12 -3.20
N PRO A 183 11.45 -6.46 -4.50
CA PRO A 183 11.84 -7.82 -4.93
C PRO A 183 13.14 -8.31 -4.27
N GLU A 184 14.05 -7.41 -3.93
CA GLU A 184 15.29 -7.66 -3.19
C GLU A 184 15.07 -8.21 -1.76
N LEU A 185 13.86 -8.10 -1.22
CA LEU A 185 13.48 -8.65 0.08
C LEU A 185 12.85 -10.03 -0.02
N ARG A 186 12.38 -10.45 -1.20
CA ARG A 186 11.70 -11.75 -1.41
C ARG A 186 12.58 -12.96 -1.08
N HIS A 187 13.91 -12.81 -1.19
CA HIS A 187 14.86 -13.87 -0.87
C HIS A 187 15.28 -13.90 0.60
N ARG A 188 14.91 -12.90 1.40
CA ARG A 188 15.32 -12.77 2.82
C ARG A 188 14.33 -13.38 3.80
N TYR A 189 13.15 -13.83 3.35
CA TYR A 189 12.12 -14.42 4.20
C TYR A 189 11.69 -15.78 3.67
N LYS A 190 12.37 -16.84 4.12
CA LYS A 190 11.73 -18.17 4.22
C LYS A 190 11.13 -18.24 5.63
N PRO A 191 9.80 -18.26 5.81
CA PRO A 191 9.22 -18.59 7.11
C PRO A 191 9.79 -19.95 7.51
N GLY A 192 10.36 -20.03 8.71
CA GLY A 192 11.02 -21.22 9.22
C GLY A 192 10.16 -22.46 9.00
N ILE A 193 10.65 -23.36 8.16
CA ILE A 193 10.25 -24.76 8.21
C ILE A 193 10.77 -25.27 9.55
N ASN A 194 9.97 -25.13 10.60
CA ASN A 194 10.21 -25.83 11.84
C ASN A 194 9.85 -27.30 11.58
N ARG A 195 10.78 -28.05 10.98
CA ARG A 195 10.74 -29.51 10.99
C ARG A 195 11.02 -29.93 12.42
N SER A 196 9.98 -30.12 13.22
CA SER A 196 10.10 -30.95 14.41
C SER A 196 10.70 -32.30 13.98
N PRO A 197 11.73 -32.82 14.68
CA PRO A 197 12.25 -34.13 14.37
C PRO A 197 11.13 -35.16 14.56
N ALA A 198 10.97 -36.03 13.58
CA ALA A 198 10.12 -37.20 13.70
C ALA A 198 10.52 -37.95 14.97
N LYS A 199 9.55 -38.24 15.85
CA LYS A 199 9.75 -39.18 16.95
C LYS A 199 10.04 -40.54 16.33
N THR A 200 11.32 -40.92 16.31
CA THR A 200 11.73 -42.32 16.18
C THR A 200 11.07 -43.09 17.31
N GLY A 201 10.33 -44.14 16.93
CA GLY A 201 9.76 -45.07 17.89
C GLY A 201 10.87 -45.78 18.66
N SER A 202 10.61 -46.00 19.95
CA SER A 202 11.29 -47.02 20.73
C SER A 202 10.25 -48.08 21.08
N GLN A 203 10.44 -49.25 20.48
CA GLN A 203 10.18 -50.53 21.13
C GLN A 203 10.97 -50.54 22.46
N TRP A 204 10.34 -50.89 23.59
CA TRP A 204 10.30 -52.21 24.21
C TRP A 204 9.21 -52.21 25.29
#